data_AF-A0A349SD70-F1
#
_entry.id   AF-A0A349SD70-F1
#
_cell.length_a   1.000
_cell.length_b   1.000
_cell.length_c   1.000
_cell.angle_alpha   90.00
_cell.angle_beta   90.00
_cell.angle_gamma   90.00
#
_symmetry.space_group_name_H-M   'P 1'
#
loop_
_entity.id
_entity.type
_entity.pdbx_description
1 polymer ?
#
loop_
_entity_poly.entity_id
_entity_poly.type
_entity_poly.pdbx_seq_one_letter_code
_entity_poly.pdbx_strand_id
1 'polypeptide(L)'
;MHTLKRTLTDFIGAELATLTGLDEVNPNVITASKPEFGDYQANGVMGIAKRLGRNPRELGTELLARLNAAANPLVSHYELAGPGFINIHLAGDALRDRANELLVEPRLLVLQTESPQTIVVDYSSPNLAKEMHVGHLRGTIIGDSIARILERQGNRVIRQNHVGDWGTQFGMLITFMRESSAEAGVALADLEGFYRAAKQRFDADSEFADRARESVVKLQGGDPEYLEAWQAFISTSLTHCQAVYDKLNVTLSMTDLKAESFYNPQLEGVVTRLENTGLLKDSDGARCVFLDEFVGKDGEPLPVIIQKTDGGYLYATTDLAAVDYRCHELKADRSLYVVDARQSLHFQQVFAVAAAAGFSDEAISLEHISYGTMMG
;
A
#
# COMPACT_ATOMS: atom_id res chain seq x y z
N MET A 1 -25.93 10.67 3.87
CA MET A 1 -26.19 9.70 4.96
C MET A 1 -24.85 9.38 5.60
N HIS A 2 -24.66 9.52 6.92
CA HIS A 2 -23.45 9.09 7.61
C HIS A 2 -23.65 7.71 8.24
N THR A 3 -22.58 7.04 8.68
CA THR A 3 -22.72 5.81 9.46
C THR A 3 -23.47 6.09 10.77
N LEU A 4 -24.15 5.08 11.32
CA LEU A 4 -24.84 5.21 12.62
C LEU A 4 -23.87 5.66 13.70
N LYS A 5 -22.69 5.03 13.75
CA LYS A 5 -21.60 5.41 14.66
C LYS A 5 -21.22 6.89 14.52
N ARG A 6 -20.95 7.39 13.30
CA ARG A 6 -20.58 8.80 13.09
C ARG A 6 -21.70 9.73 13.53
N THR A 7 -22.94 9.43 13.17
CA THR A 7 -24.10 10.23 13.56
C THR A 7 -24.26 10.32 15.08
N LEU A 8 -24.07 9.21 15.80
CA LEU A 8 -24.10 9.18 17.26
C LEU A 8 -22.89 9.90 17.88
N THR A 9 -21.69 9.71 17.34
CA THR A 9 -20.48 10.42 17.78
C THR A 9 -20.65 11.92 17.66
N ASP A 10 -21.11 12.42 16.52
CA ASP A 10 -21.24 13.85 16.26
C ASP A 10 -22.31 14.47 17.17
N PHE A 11 -23.46 13.79 17.31
CA PHE A 11 -24.55 14.23 18.19
C PHE A 11 -24.13 14.27 19.67
N ILE A 12 -23.57 13.19 20.20
CA ILE A 12 -23.15 13.12 21.61
C ILE A 12 -21.97 14.06 21.85
N GLY A 13 -21.07 14.21 20.87
CA GLY A 13 -19.97 15.16 20.91
C GLY A 13 -20.47 16.59 21.05
N ALA A 14 -21.45 17.01 20.24
CA ALA A 14 -22.02 18.35 20.32
C ALA A 14 -22.70 18.64 21.67
N GLU A 15 -23.47 17.68 22.21
CA GLU A 15 -24.10 17.85 23.52
C GLU A 15 -23.07 17.89 24.66
N LEU A 16 -22.02 17.07 24.56
CA LEU A 16 -20.94 17.05 25.54
C LEU A 16 -20.08 18.31 25.48
N ALA A 17 -19.79 18.84 24.29
CA ALA A 17 -19.11 20.12 24.10
C ALA A 17 -19.93 21.26 24.73
N THR A 18 -21.23 21.31 24.44
CA THR A 18 -22.14 22.32 25.00
C THR A 18 -22.22 22.22 26.53
N LEU A 19 -22.26 21.01 27.09
CA LEU A 19 -22.30 20.79 28.54
C LEU A 19 -21.01 21.20 29.24
N THR A 20 -19.86 21.06 28.57
CA THR A 20 -18.53 21.21 29.20
C THR A 20 -17.83 22.52 28.86
N GLY A 21 -18.25 23.20 27.79
CA GLY A 21 -17.57 24.38 27.25
C GLY A 21 -16.20 24.07 26.63
N LEU A 22 -15.91 22.81 26.32
CA LEU A 22 -14.65 22.40 25.69
C LEU A 22 -14.82 22.34 24.16
N ASP A 23 -13.83 22.87 23.44
CA ASP A 23 -13.81 22.82 21.98
C ASP A 23 -13.47 21.41 21.45
N GLU A 24 -12.57 20.70 22.13
CA GLU A 24 -12.15 19.34 21.76
C GLU A 24 -12.69 18.30 22.74
N VAL A 25 -13.81 17.68 22.36
CA VAL A 25 -14.43 16.56 23.06
C VAL A 25 -14.46 15.31 22.17
N ASN A 26 -14.08 14.18 22.74
CA ASN A 26 -14.25 12.88 22.11
C ASN A 26 -15.21 12.04 22.96
N PRO A 27 -16.47 11.85 22.53
CA PRO A 27 -17.43 11.03 23.28
C PRO A 27 -17.08 9.54 23.24
N ASN A 28 -16.14 9.12 22.40
CA ASN A 28 -15.65 7.75 22.23
C ASN A 28 -16.81 6.75 22.12
N VAL A 29 -17.69 6.99 21.13
CA VAL A 29 -18.79 6.07 20.83
C VAL A 29 -18.23 4.83 20.15
N ILE A 30 -18.50 3.67 20.72
CA ILE A 30 -18.08 2.36 20.22
C ILE A 30 -19.29 1.44 20.09
N THR A 31 -19.19 0.39 19.26
CA THR A 31 -20.18 -0.69 19.29
C THR A 31 -20.15 -1.36 20.65
N ALA A 32 -21.31 -1.59 21.24
CA ALA A 32 -21.41 -2.27 22.51
C ALA A 32 -20.82 -3.69 22.42
N SER A 33 -20.07 -4.10 23.44
CA SER A 33 -19.43 -5.42 23.47
C SER A 33 -20.41 -6.54 23.81
N LYS A 34 -21.57 -6.19 24.39
CA LYS A 34 -22.61 -7.14 24.79
C LYS A 34 -24.01 -6.53 24.60
N PRO A 35 -25.02 -7.36 24.32
CA PRO A 35 -26.40 -6.89 24.11
C PRO A 35 -27.01 -6.13 25.29
N GLU A 36 -26.65 -6.47 26.53
CA GLU A 36 -27.17 -5.75 27.71
C GLU A 36 -26.71 -4.29 27.83
N PHE A 37 -25.69 -3.89 27.06
CA PHE A 37 -25.22 -2.50 27.00
C PHE A 37 -25.82 -1.71 25.81
N GLY A 38 -26.77 -2.30 25.09
CA GLY A 38 -27.38 -1.74 23.89
C GLY A 38 -26.58 -2.02 22.63
N ASP A 39 -26.70 -1.13 21.65
CA ASP A 39 -26.06 -1.25 20.34
C ASP A 39 -24.71 -0.51 20.29
N TYR A 40 -24.66 0.64 20.98
CA TYR A 40 -23.47 1.49 21.10
C TYR A 40 -23.27 1.94 22.55
N GLN A 41 -22.05 2.34 22.88
CA GLN A 41 -21.69 2.89 24.20
C GLN A 41 -20.78 4.10 24.02
N ALA A 42 -21.05 5.19 24.75
CA ALA A 42 -20.18 6.36 24.81
C ALA A 42 -19.27 6.28 26.05
N ASN A 43 -17.97 6.19 25.82
CA ASN A 43 -16.97 5.95 26.88
C ASN A 43 -16.14 7.19 27.23
N GLY A 44 -16.33 8.29 26.49
CA GLY A 44 -15.51 9.50 26.59
C GLY A 44 -15.76 10.35 27.83
N VAL A 45 -16.91 10.18 28.49
CA VAL A 45 -17.33 10.96 29.67
C VAL A 45 -16.29 10.93 30.78
N MET A 46 -15.68 9.77 31.03
CA MET A 46 -14.69 9.60 32.10
C MET A 46 -13.41 10.39 31.84
N GLY A 47 -12.91 10.37 30.60
CA GLY A 47 -11.73 11.14 30.21
C GLY A 47 -11.97 12.65 30.31
N ILE A 48 -13.16 13.10 29.93
CA ILE A 48 -13.55 14.52 29.98
C ILE A 48 -13.79 14.98 31.42
N ALA A 49 -14.48 14.18 32.24
CA ALA A 49 -14.66 14.46 33.66
C ALA A 49 -13.32 14.59 34.39
N LYS A 50 -12.35 13.70 34.08
CA LYS A 50 -10.98 13.79 34.62
C LYS A 50 -10.28 15.10 34.22
N ARG A 51 -10.40 15.53 32.96
CA ARG A 51 -9.84 16.82 32.49
C ARG A 51 -10.43 18.01 33.24
N LEU A 52 -11.71 17.95 33.60
CA LEU A 52 -12.44 19.02 34.30
C LEU A 52 -12.36 18.92 35.83
N GLY A 53 -11.76 17.86 36.39
CA GLY A 53 -11.77 17.61 37.83
C GLY A 53 -13.17 17.34 38.40
N ARG A 54 -14.10 16.81 37.59
CA ARG A 54 -15.50 16.53 37.98
C ARG A 54 -15.72 15.05 38.24
N ASN A 55 -16.79 14.72 38.97
CA ASN A 55 -17.23 13.33 39.13
C ASN A 55 -17.78 12.79 37.78
N PRO A 56 -17.23 11.68 37.25
CA PRO A 56 -17.68 11.14 35.97
C PRO A 56 -19.16 10.73 35.93
N ARG A 57 -19.71 10.27 37.06
CA ARG A 57 -21.11 9.81 37.13
C ARG A 57 -22.08 10.99 37.15
N GLU A 58 -21.69 12.08 37.81
CA GLU A 58 -22.47 13.34 37.80
C GLU A 58 -22.48 13.93 36.38
N LEU A 59 -21.31 14.05 35.74
CA LEU A 59 -21.23 14.52 34.35
C LEU A 59 -22.03 13.63 33.39
N GLY A 60 -21.96 12.30 33.56
CA GLY A 60 -22.75 11.35 32.77
C GLY A 60 -24.26 11.51 33.00
N THR A 61 -24.69 11.81 34.22
CA THR A 61 -26.10 12.08 34.54
C THR A 61 -26.60 13.36 33.87
N GLU A 62 -25.79 14.43 33.91
CA GLU A 62 -26.10 15.68 33.23
C GLU A 62 -26.15 15.52 31.71
N LEU A 63 -25.19 14.77 31.14
CA LEU A 63 -25.19 14.43 29.72
C LEU A 63 -26.43 13.62 29.33
N LEU A 64 -26.79 12.61 30.13
CA LEU A 64 -27.99 11.80 29.89
C LEU A 64 -29.26 12.66 29.85
N ALA A 65 -29.40 13.60 30.79
CA ALA A 65 -30.52 14.54 30.82
C ALA A 65 -30.58 15.39 29.55
N ARG A 66 -29.43 15.89 29.07
CA ARG A 66 -29.34 16.65 27.82
C ARG A 66 -29.68 15.82 26.59
N LEU A 67 -29.14 14.60 26.48
CA LEU A 67 -29.42 13.70 25.36
C LEU A 67 -30.92 13.38 25.26
N ASN A 68 -31.57 13.12 26.39
CA ASN A 68 -33.01 12.89 26.44
C ASN A 68 -33.83 14.14 26.08
N ALA A 69 -33.37 15.33 26.47
CA ALA A 69 -34.05 16.60 26.15
C ALA A 69 -33.89 17.01 24.68
N ALA A 70 -32.69 16.81 24.10
CA ALA A 70 -32.43 17.08 22.69
C ALA A 70 -33.19 16.13 21.77
N ALA A 71 -33.38 14.87 22.23
CA ALA A 71 -33.96 13.76 21.50
C ALA A 71 -33.19 13.41 20.21
N ASN A 72 -33.11 12.13 19.89
CA ASN A 72 -32.51 11.66 18.64
C ASN A 72 -33.40 10.58 18.03
N PRO A 73 -33.95 10.77 16.82
CA PRO A 73 -34.82 9.77 16.19
C PRO A 73 -34.17 8.39 15.99
N LEU A 74 -32.84 8.32 15.97
CA LEU A 74 -32.11 7.05 15.87
C LEU A 74 -32.09 6.25 17.17
N VAL A 75 -32.40 6.86 18.31
CA VAL A 75 -32.23 6.27 19.64
C VAL A 75 -33.59 6.09 20.32
N SER A 76 -33.85 4.88 20.79
CA SER A 76 -35.03 4.56 21.60
C SER A 76 -34.89 5.10 23.02
N HIS A 77 -33.75 4.84 23.65
CA HIS A 77 -33.40 5.35 24.96
C HIS A 77 -31.89 5.26 25.20
N TYR A 78 -31.45 6.02 26.20
CA TYR A 78 -30.10 6.01 26.74
C TYR A 78 -30.13 5.50 28.17
N GLU A 79 -29.06 4.84 28.62
CA GLU A 79 -28.90 4.39 30.01
C GLU A 79 -27.51 4.77 30.53
N LEU A 80 -27.46 5.35 31.74
CA LEU A 80 -26.21 5.59 32.44
C LEU A 80 -25.76 4.31 33.15
N ALA A 81 -24.62 3.77 32.76
CA ALA A 81 -24.03 2.58 33.35
C ALA A 81 -22.69 2.88 34.06
N GLY A 82 -22.44 2.15 35.16
CA GLY A 82 -21.16 2.19 35.87
C GLY A 82 -20.69 3.59 36.27
N PRO A 83 -19.41 3.94 36.11
CA PRO A 83 -18.87 5.22 36.56
C PRO A 83 -19.27 6.41 35.66
N GLY A 84 -19.84 6.20 34.48
CA GLY A 84 -20.11 7.28 33.52
C GLY A 84 -20.29 6.83 32.07
N PHE A 85 -20.52 5.54 31.82
CA PHE A 85 -20.80 5.05 30.47
C PHE A 85 -22.23 5.41 30.07
N ILE A 86 -22.43 5.80 28.82
CA ILE A 86 -23.77 5.99 28.26
C ILE A 86 -24.04 4.85 27.28
N ASN A 87 -24.87 3.90 27.69
CA ASN A 87 -25.41 2.85 26.81
C ASN A 87 -26.46 3.47 25.89
N ILE A 88 -26.47 3.06 24.63
CA ILE A 88 -27.31 3.62 23.57
C ILE A 88 -28.07 2.47 22.89
N HIS A 89 -29.39 2.53 22.97
CA HIS A 89 -30.27 1.55 22.34
C HIS A 89 -30.98 2.18 21.15
N LEU A 90 -30.74 1.67 19.95
CA LEU A 90 -31.30 2.22 18.72
C LEU A 90 -32.81 2.01 18.64
N ALA A 91 -33.51 2.93 17.98
CA ALA A 91 -34.93 2.81 17.72
C ALA A 91 -35.18 1.83 16.56
N GLY A 92 -36.03 0.83 16.80
CA GLY A 92 -36.36 -0.20 15.81
C GLY A 92 -37.00 0.37 14.54
N ASP A 93 -37.87 1.39 14.67
CA ASP A 93 -38.45 2.08 13.53
C ASP A 93 -37.39 2.79 12.69
N ALA A 94 -36.42 3.47 13.31
CA ALA A 94 -35.32 4.13 12.60
C ALA A 94 -34.43 3.13 11.86
N LEU A 95 -34.17 1.96 12.46
CA LEU A 95 -33.43 0.88 11.81
C LEU A 95 -34.19 0.30 10.61
N ARG A 96 -35.49 0.08 10.76
CA ARG A 96 -36.37 -0.39 9.68
C ARG A 96 -36.39 0.60 8.53
N ASP A 97 -36.63 1.87 8.81
CA ASP A 97 -36.75 2.91 7.79
C ASP A 97 -35.44 3.06 7.03
N ARG A 98 -34.31 3.02 7.75
CA ARG A 98 -32.98 2.99 7.17
C ARG A 98 -32.73 1.75 6.32
N ALA A 99 -33.16 0.57 6.76
CA ALA A 99 -33.04 -0.66 5.96
C ALA A 99 -33.86 -0.56 4.66
N ASN A 100 -35.07 0.00 4.72
CA ASN A 100 -35.90 0.24 3.54
C ASN A 100 -35.23 1.18 2.54
N GLU A 101 -34.60 2.27 3.01
CA GLU A 101 -33.80 3.15 2.15
C GLU A 101 -32.67 2.41 1.45
N LEU A 102 -31.95 1.55 2.17
CA LEU A 102 -30.82 0.76 1.63
C LEU A 102 -31.27 -0.31 0.62
N LEU A 103 -32.49 -0.84 0.76
CA LEU A 103 -33.08 -1.77 -0.22
C LEU A 103 -33.42 -1.07 -1.54
N VAL A 104 -33.86 0.20 -1.48
CA VAL A 104 -34.18 1.01 -2.66
C VAL A 104 -32.90 1.57 -3.31
N GLU A 105 -31.94 2.00 -2.50
CA GLU A 105 -30.67 2.60 -2.93
C GLU A 105 -29.47 1.86 -2.33
N PRO A 106 -29.12 0.64 -2.81
CA PRO A 106 -28.02 -0.15 -2.25
C PRO A 106 -26.66 0.55 -2.28
N ARG A 107 -26.50 1.57 -3.11
CA ARG A 107 -25.29 2.39 -3.13
C ARG A 107 -25.03 3.12 -1.80
N LEU A 108 -26.04 3.29 -0.95
CA LEU A 108 -25.90 3.92 0.36
C LEU A 108 -25.31 2.96 1.42
N LEU A 109 -25.15 1.67 1.10
CA LEU A 109 -24.48 0.70 1.98
C LEU A 109 -23.00 1.03 2.20
N VAL A 110 -22.32 1.50 1.15
CA VAL A 110 -20.96 2.00 1.21
C VAL A 110 -20.98 3.45 0.79
N LEU A 111 -20.85 4.31 1.78
CA LEU A 111 -20.86 5.75 1.61
C LEU A 111 -19.57 6.20 0.92
N GLN A 112 -19.72 7.17 0.03
CA GLN A 112 -18.56 7.86 -0.53
C GLN A 112 -17.96 8.82 0.50
N THR A 113 -16.65 9.03 0.42
CA THR A 113 -15.94 10.01 1.22
C THR A 113 -16.36 11.43 0.82
N GLU A 114 -16.35 12.35 1.79
CA GLU A 114 -16.59 13.78 1.56
C GLU A 114 -15.34 14.47 1.00
N SER A 115 -14.18 13.84 1.16
CA SER A 115 -12.88 14.32 0.68
C SER A 115 -12.23 13.24 -0.19
N PRO A 116 -12.60 13.13 -1.49
CA PRO A 116 -11.98 12.20 -2.41
C PRO A 116 -10.49 12.45 -2.57
N GLN A 117 -9.70 11.38 -2.56
CA GLN A 117 -8.25 11.42 -2.77
C GLN A 117 -7.86 10.69 -4.06
N THR A 118 -6.71 11.06 -4.62
CA THR A 118 -5.96 10.28 -5.61
C THR A 118 -5.04 9.32 -4.87
N ILE A 119 -5.31 8.01 -4.98
CA ILE A 119 -4.61 6.98 -4.23
C ILE A 119 -3.95 6.00 -5.20
N VAL A 120 -2.63 5.90 -5.14
CA VAL A 120 -1.88 4.84 -5.84
C VAL A 120 -1.88 3.59 -4.98
N VAL A 121 -2.19 2.44 -5.57
CA VAL A 121 -2.10 1.13 -4.92
C VAL A 121 -1.14 0.26 -5.73
N ASP A 122 0.05 0.04 -5.16
CA ASP A 122 1.08 -0.84 -5.70
C ASP A 122 0.90 -2.24 -5.12
N TYR A 123 0.58 -3.21 -5.98
CA TYR A 123 0.30 -4.58 -5.55
C TYR A 123 0.50 -5.61 -6.66
N SER A 124 0.52 -6.87 -6.24
CA SER A 124 0.90 -8.05 -7.04
C SER A 124 2.39 -8.10 -7.38
N SER A 125 2.85 -7.18 -8.22
CA SER A 125 4.26 -6.92 -8.52
C SER A 125 5.14 -8.18 -8.67
N PRO A 126 4.74 -9.17 -9.51
CA PRO A 126 5.53 -10.37 -9.72
C PRO A 126 6.87 -10.07 -10.44
N ASN A 127 7.89 -10.87 -10.15
CA ASN A 127 9.12 -10.89 -10.93
C ASN A 127 8.92 -11.72 -12.19
N LEU A 128 9.00 -11.10 -13.38
CA LEU A 128 8.63 -11.73 -14.65
C LEU A 128 9.65 -12.73 -15.16
N ALA A 129 10.85 -12.78 -14.58
CA ALA A 129 11.85 -13.80 -14.89
C ALA A 129 11.44 -15.21 -14.40
N LYS A 130 10.40 -15.31 -13.56
CA LYS A 130 9.88 -16.56 -13.00
C LYS A 130 8.36 -16.54 -13.01
N GLU A 131 7.76 -17.71 -12.84
CA GLU A 131 6.32 -17.81 -12.68
C GLU A 131 5.84 -17.17 -11.37
N MET A 132 4.63 -16.62 -11.39
CA MET A 132 3.97 -16.04 -10.23
C MET A 132 3.71 -17.12 -9.17
N HIS A 133 4.44 -17.06 -8.05
CA HIS A 133 4.26 -17.99 -6.92
C HIS A 133 3.31 -17.45 -5.83
N VAL A 134 2.97 -18.33 -4.89
CA VAL A 134 2.14 -18.07 -3.69
C VAL A 134 2.47 -16.79 -2.90
N GLY A 135 3.74 -16.38 -2.85
CA GLY A 135 4.15 -15.11 -2.23
C GLY A 135 3.52 -13.86 -2.85
N HIS A 136 3.28 -13.85 -4.17
CA HIS A 136 2.63 -12.73 -4.87
C HIS A 136 1.11 -12.78 -4.73
N LEU A 137 0.52 -13.96 -4.48
CA LEU A 137 -0.93 -14.14 -4.40
C LEU A 137 -1.55 -13.34 -3.24
N ARG A 138 -0.89 -13.31 -2.07
CA ARG A 138 -1.36 -12.52 -0.91
C ARG A 138 -1.45 -11.04 -1.25
N GLY A 139 -0.34 -10.47 -1.73
CA GLY A 139 -0.28 -9.05 -2.11
C GLY A 139 -1.31 -8.73 -3.19
N THR A 140 -1.49 -9.64 -4.16
CA THR A 140 -2.51 -9.50 -5.21
C THR A 140 -3.92 -9.37 -4.62
N ILE A 141 -4.33 -10.29 -3.75
CA ILE A 141 -5.71 -10.30 -3.19
C ILE A 141 -5.92 -9.13 -2.22
N ILE A 142 -4.96 -8.86 -1.34
CA ILE A 142 -5.04 -7.77 -0.37
C ILE A 142 -5.13 -6.42 -1.09
N GLY A 143 -4.23 -6.18 -2.06
CA GLY A 143 -4.21 -4.95 -2.82
C GLY A 143 -5.46 -4.74 -3.66
N ASP A 144 -5.97 -5.80 -4.31
CA ASP A 144 -7.19 -5.70 -5.11
C ASP A 144 -8.42 -5.36 -4.25
N SER A 145 -8.50 -5.97 -3.06
CA SER A 145 -9.56 -5.67 -2.09
C SER A 145 -9.50 -4.21 -1.63
N ILE A 146 -8.32 -3.71 -1.29
CA ILE A 146 -8.09 -2.31 -0.90
C ILE A 146 -8.51 -1.37 -2.04
N ALA A 147 -8.04 -1.63 -3.27
CA ALA A 147 -8.37 -0.82 -4.44
C ALA A 147 -9.88 -0.73 -4.65
N ARG A 148 -10.60 -1.88 -4.63
CA ARG A 148 -12.06 -1.93 -4.78
C ARG A 148 -12.80 -1.16 -3.68
N ILE A 149 -12.35 -1.27 -2.42
CA ILE A 149 -12.98 -0.54 -1.31
C ILE A 149 -12.79 0.97 -1.48
N LEU A 150 -11.57 1.41 -1.80
CA LEU A 150 -11.26 2.83 -1.97
C LEU A 150 -12.00 3.45 -3.16
N GLU A 151 -12.11 2.73 -4.28
CA GLU A 151 -12.94 3.14 -5.42
C GLU A 151 -14.41 3.23 -5.05
N ARG A 152 -14.91 2.25 -4.29
CA ARG A 152 -16.31 2.24 -3.87
C ARG A 152 -16.64 3.41 -2.95
N GLN A 153 -15.66 3.85 -2.17
CA GLN A 153 -15.71 5.07 -1.36
C GLN A 153 -15.54 6.35 -2.19
N GLY A 154 -15.37 6.28 -3.52
CA GLY A 154 -15.33 7.46 -4.40
C GLY A 154 -13.95 8.09 -4.57
N ASN A 155 -12.89 7.43 -4.13
CA ASN A 155 -11.52 7.89 -4.40
C ASN A 155 -11.12 7.61 -5.85
N ARG A 156 -10.21 8.42 -6.40
CA ARG A 156 -9.54 8.11 -7.66
C ARG A 156 -8.42 7.12 -7.37
N VAL A 157 -8.64 5.85 -7.65
CA VAL A 157 -7.63 4.80 -7.44
C VAL A 157 -6.82 4.59 -8.72
N ILE A 158 -5.50 4.64 -8.59
CA ILE A 158 -4.53 4.31 -9.64
C ILE A 158 -3.84 3.02 -9.22
N ARG A 159 -4.16 1.92 -9.89
CA ARG A 159 -3.46 0.65 -9.66
C ARG A 159 -2.10 0.72 -10.33
N GLN A 160 -1.09 0.17 -9.67
CA GLN A 160 0.22 -0.04 -10.27
C GLN A 160 0.67 -1.47 -10.04
N ASN A 161 0.92 -2.18 -11.14
CA ASN A 161 1.61 -3.45 -11.12
C ASN A 161 3.11 -3.19 -11.33
N HIS A 162 3.87 -3.13 -10.24
CA HIS A 162 5.29 -2.81 -10.24
C HIS A 162 6.14 -4.06 -10.49
N VAL A 163 5.94 -4.66 -11.66
CA VAL A 163 6.58 -5.94 -12.02
C VAL A 163 8.10 -5.79 -12.11
N GLY A 164 8.80 -6.83 -11.66
CA GLY A 164 10.24 -6.97 -11.85
C GLY A 164 10.54 -7.48 -13.26
N ASP A 165 10.69 -6.57 -14.22
CA ASP A 165 10.97 -6.85 -15.62
C ASP A 165 12.41 -6.49 -16.05
N TRP A 166 13.23 -6.04 -15.10
CA TRP A 166 14.60 -5.62 -15.35
C TRP A 166 15.58 -6.33 -14.39
N GLY A 167 16.82 -6.52 -14.84
CA GLY A 167 17.88 -7.12 -14.03
C GLY A 167 18.78 -8.12 -14.76
N THR A 168 19.86 -8.53 -14.10
CA THR A 168 20.91 -9.38 -14.68
C THR A 168 20.40 -10.78 -15.07
N GLN A 169 19.34 -11.25 -14.42
CA GLN A 169 18.67 -12.51 -14.73
C GLN A 169 18.14 -12.58 -16.17
N PHE A 170 17.80 -11.45 -16.79
CA PHE A 170 17.34 -11.43 -18.18
C PHE A 170 18.46 -11.75 -19.17
N GLY A 171 19.73 -11.51 -18.81
CA GLY A 171 20.87 -11.87 -19.66
C GLY A 171 20.89 -13.35 -20.00
N MET A 172 20.83 -14.23 -18.98
CA MET A 172 20.81 -15.67 -19.20
C MET A 172 19.55 -16.14 -19.95
N LEU A 173 18.39 -15.51 -19.70
CA LEU A 173 17.13 -15.88 -20.35
C LEU A 173 17.17 -15.53 -21.85
N ILE A 174 17.66 -14.34 -22.19
CA ILE A 174 17.82 -13.89 -23.58
C ILE A 174 18.87 -14.75 -24.31
N THR A 175 20.02 -15.02 -23.70
CA THR A 175 21.04 -15.89 -24.30
C THR A 175 20.49 -17.29 -24.54
N PHE A 176 19.80 -17.87 -23.55
CA PHE A 176 19.20 -19.19 -23.67
C PHE A 176 18.13 -19.23 -24.77
N MET A 177 17.29 -18.19 -24.86
CA MET A 177 16.27 -18.06 -25.91
C MET A 177 16.90 -18.00 -27.30
N ARG A 178 17.96 -17.21 -27.48
CA ARG A 178 18.63 -17.04 -28.77
C ARG A 178 19.38 -18.29 -29.24
N GLU A 179 19.96 -19.05 -28.32
CA GLU A 179 20.65 -20.29 -28.65
C GLU A 179 19.69 -21.47 -28.88
N SER A 180 18.49 -21.42 -28.29
CA SER A 180 17.44 -22.42 -28.49
C SER A 180 16.79 -22.23 -29.86
N SER A 181 17.44 -22.78 -30.90
CA SER A 181 17.24 -22.46 -32.32
C SER A 181 15.91 -22.91 -32.95
N ALA A 182 14.88 -23.28 -32.19
CA ALA A 182 13.57 -23.64 -32.73
C ALA A 182 12.47 -23.39 -31.68
N GLU A 183 11.49 -22.56 -32.04
CA GLU A 183 10.26 -22.28 -31.28
C GLU A 183 10.43 -21.48 -29.98
N ALA A 184 10.96 -20.24 -30.07
CA ALA A 184 10.84 -19.26 -28.98
C ALA A 184 9.40 -19.14 -28.44
N GLY A 185 8.38 -19.33 -29.29
CA GLY A 185 6.97 -19.35 -28.89
C GLY A 185 6.51 -20.59 -28.10
N VAL A 186 7.13 -21.75 -28.27
CA VAL A 186 6.78 -22.98 -27.53
C VAL A 186 7.58 -23.08 -26.23
N ALA A 187 8.82 -22.59 -26.23
CA ALA A 187 9.68 -22.57 -25.05
C ALA A 187 9.16 -21.62 -23.93
N LEU A 188 8.43 -20.57 -24.29
CA LEU A 188 7.85 -19.62 -23.31
C LEU A 188 6.52 -20.09 -22.70
N ALA A 189 5.94 -21.20 -23.18
CA ALA A 189 4.72 -21.78 -22.59
C ALA A 189 4.98 -22.37 -21.19
N ASP A 190 6.21 -22.81 -20.90
CA ASP A 190 6.67 -23.25 -19.58
C ASP A 190 7.83 -22.36 -19.10
N LEU A 191 7.48 -21.19 -18.54
CA LEU A 191 8.46 -20.22 -18.04
C LEU A 191 9.31 -20.77 -16.90
N GLU A 192 8.75 -21.64 -16.06
CA GLU A 192 9.49 -22.24 -14.95
C GLU A 192 10.55 -23.22 -15.45
N GLY A 193 10.17 -24.11 -16.37
CA GLY A 193 11.10 -25.02 -17.06
C GLY A 193 12.19 -24.26 -17.81
N PHE A 194 11.80 -23.20 -18.54
CA PHE A 194 12.73 -22.34 -19.27
C PHE A 194 13.76 -21.67 -18.35
N TYR A 195 13.31 -21.05 -17.24
CA TYR A 195 14.21 -20.43 -16.27
C TYR A 195 15.16 -21.45 -15.65
N ARG A 196 14.67 -22.63 -15.26
CA ARG A 196 15.50 -23.69 -14.66
C ARG A 196 16.56 -24.19 -15.64
N ALA A 197 16.21 -24.39 -16.90
CA ALA A 197 17.15 -24.83 -17.93
C ALA A 197 18.22 -23.76 -18.22
N ALA A 198 17.83 -22.49 -18.36
CA ALA A 198 18.76 -21.38 -18.52
C ALA A 198 19.71 -21.26 -17.33
N LYS A 199 19.19 -21.37 -16.11
CA LYS A 199 19.99 -21.31 -14.88
C LYS A 199 20.96 -22.49 -14.76
N GLN A 200 20.50 -23.72 -15.04
CA GLN A 200 21.37 -24.90 -15.04
C GLN A 200 22.52 -24.74 -16.03
N ARG A 201 22.26 -24.20 -17.22
CA ARG A 201 23.28 -23.95 -18.22
C ARG A 201 24.25 -22.84 -17.79
N PHE A 202 23.73 -21.77 -17.20
CA PHE A 202 24.55 -20.70 -16.62
C PHE A 202 25.53 -21.19 -15.56
N ASP A 203 25.12 -22.16 -14.74
CA ASP A 203 25.97 -22.69 -13.67
C ASP A 203 26.96 -23.77 -14.18
N ALA A 204 26.63 -24.46 -15.29
CA ALA A 204 27.43 -25.58 -15.81
C ALA A 204 28.39 -25.20 -16.95
N ASP A 205 28.11 -24.14 -17.70
CA ASP A 205 28.85 -23.73 -18.90
C ASP A 205 29.38 -22.29 -18.73
N SER A 206 30.70 -22.17 -18.51
CA SER A 206 31.36 -20.88 -18.31
C SER A 206 31.27 -19.97 -19.54
N GLU A 207 31.32 -20.53 -20.75
CA GLU A 207 31.22 -19.73 -21.97
C GLU A 207 29.80 -19.18 -22.14
N PHE A 208 28.78 -19.98 -21.79
CA PHE A 208 27.40 -19.50 -21.74
C PHE A 208 27.22 -18.40 -20.69
N ALA A 209 27.83 -18.55 -19.50
CA ALA A 209 27.77 -17.54 -18.45
C ALA A 209 28.37 -16.19 -18.91
N ASP A 210 29.49 -16.24 -19.65
CA ASP A 210 30.12 -15.03 -20.19
C ASP A 210 29.24 -14.37 -21.25
N ARG A 211 28.67 -15.14 -22.19
CA ARG A 211 27.69 -14.62 -23.17
C ARG A 211 26.42 -14.06 -22.50
N ALA A 212 25.97 -14.65 -21.41
CA ALA A 212 24.85 -14.16 -20.63
C ALA A 212 25.16 -12.80 -19.97
N ARG A 213 26.37 -12.62 -19.43
CA ARG A 213 26.83 -11.31 -18.91
C ARG A 213 26.92 -10.26 -20.01
N GLU A 214 27.47 -10.62 -21.17
CA GLU A 214 27.50 -9.73 -22.34
C GLU A 214 26.09 -9.34 -22.81
N SER A 215 25.14 -10.27 -22.71
CA SER A 215 23.74 -10.04 -23.08
C SER A 215 23.07 -9.00 -22.16
N VAL A 216 23.42 -8.97 -20.87
CA VAL A 216 22.97 -7.89 -19.96
C VAL A 216 23.48 -6.54 -20.43
N VAL A 217 24.77 -6.43 -20.78
CA VAL A 217 25.37 -5.18 -21.23
C VAL A 217 24.70 -4.68 -22.51
N LYS A 218 24.43 -5.58 -23.46
CA LYS A 218 23.73 -5.22 -24.72
C LYS A 218 22.28 -4.80 -24.47
N LEU A 219 21.56 -5.49 -23.59
CA LEU A 219 20.21 -5.10 -23.20
C LEU A 219 20.18 -3.71 -22.56
N GLN A 220 21.07 -3.45 -21.60
CA GLN A 220 21.19 -2.15 -20.93
C GLN A 220 21.67 -1.03 -21.86
N GLY A 221 22.51 -1.37 -22.84
CA GLY A 221 22.96 -0.47 -23.90
C GLY A 221 21.90 -0.18 -24.97
N GLY A 222 20.72 -0.80 -24.89
CA GLY A 222 19.61 -0.57 -25.80
C GLY A 222 19.77 -1.23 -27.17
N ASP A 223 20.51 -2.34 -27.25
CA ASP A 223 20.64 -3.10 -28.50
C ASP A 223 19.26 -3.60 -28.98
N PRO A 224 18.81 -3.23 -30.20
CA PRO A 224 17.47 -3.55 -30.68
C PRO A 224 17.12 -5.04 -30.67
N GLU A 225 18.07 -5.92 -31.00
CA GLU A 225 17.82 -7.36 -31.07
C GLU A 225 17.59 -7.94 -29.66
N TYR A 226 18.32 -7.44 -28.68
CA TYR A 226 18.20 -7.87 -27.28
C TYR A 226 16.95 -7.29 -26.63
N LEU A 227 16.57 -6.06 -26.97
CA LEU A 227 15.32 -5.45 -26.52
C LEU A 227 14.10 -6.18 -27.09
N GLU A 228 14.12 -6.58 -28.36
CA GLU A 228 13.04 -7.36 -28.97
C GLU A 228 12.87 -8.71 -28.27
N ALA A 229 13.99 -9.41 -28.03
CA ALA A 229 14.02 -10.66 -27.29
C ALA A 229 13.46 -10.51 -25.86
N TRP A 230 13.86 -9.45 -25.16
CA TRP A 230 13.36 -9.12 -23.84
C TRP A 230 11.85 -8.85 -23.86
N GLN A 231 11.36 -8.01 -24.77
CA GLN A 231 9.94 -7.68 -24.89
C GLN A 231 9.07 -8.91 -25.16
N ALA A 232 9.52 -9.83 -26.02
CA ALA A 232 8.82 -11.09 -26.29
C ALA A 232 8.68 -11.96 -25.03
N PHE A 233 9.75 -12.04 -24.23
CA PHE A 233 9.73 -12.75 -22.95
C PHE A 233 8.78 -12.09 -21.96
N ILE A 234 8.90 -10.77 -21.76
CA ILE A 234 8.04 -9.99 -20.84
C ILE A 234 6.57 -10.10 -21.21
N SER A 235 6.24 -9.96 -22.50
CA SER A 235 4.86 -10.06 -22.99
C SER A 235 4.24 -11.44 -22.70
N THR A 236 5.03 -12.52 -22.84
CA THR A 236 4.57 -13.87 -22.54
C THR A 236 4.36 -14.08 -21.03
N SER A 237 5.32 -13.64 -20.20
CA SER A 237 5.17 -13.67 -18.74
C SER A 237 3.94 -12.91 -18.25
N LEU A 238 3.71 -11.71 -18.79
CA LEU A 238 2.54 -10.91 -18.47
C LEU A 238 1.23 -11.60 -18.87
N THR A 239 1.19 -12.29 -20.01
CA THR A 239 0.01 -13.06 -20.45
C THR A 239 -0.33 -14.17 -19.45
N HIS A 240 0.68 -14.88 -18.93
CA HIS A 240 0.47 -15.88 -17.88
C HIS A 240 -0.02 -15.25 -16.56
N CYS A 241 0.55 -14.11 -16.15
CA CYS A 241 0.06 -13.37 -14.99
C CYS A 241 -1.41 -12.93 -15.16
N GLN A 242 -1.78 -12.40 -16.33
CA GLN A 242 -3.15 -11.98 -16.60
C GLN A 242 -4.13 -13.15 -16.53
N ALA A 243 -3.78 -14.32 -17.05
CA ALA A 243 -4.62 -15.51 -16.94
C ALA A 243 -4.87 -15.93 -15.47
N VAL A 244 -3.92 -15.69 -14.57
CA VAL A 244 -4.11 -15.88 -13.12
C VAL A 244 -5.02 -14.80 -12.53
N TYR A 245 -4.82 -13.53 -12.90
CA TYR A 245 -5.68 -12.42 -12.45
C TYR A 245 -7.14 -12.63 -12.86
N ASP A 246 -7.39 -13.04 -14.11
CA ASP A 246 -8.74 -13.30 -14.62
C ASP A 246 -9.44 -14.41 -13.84
N LYS A 247 -8.72 -15.51 -13.56
CA LYS A 247 -9.24 -16.63 -12.74
C LYS A 247 -9.57 -16.22 -11.31
N LEU A 248 -8.80 -15.30 -10.75
CA LEU A 248 -8.99 -14.77 -9.39
C LEU A 248 -9.99 -13.61 -9.34
N ASN A 249 -10.51 -13.15 -10.49
CA ASN A 249 -11.30 -11.93 -10.59
C ASN A 249 -10.59 -10.72 -9.96
N VAL A 250 -9.29 -10.58 -10.27
CA VAL A 250 -8.47 -9.42 -9.89
C VAL A 250 -8.66 -8.32 -10.93
N THR A 251 -8.67 -7.06 -10.49
CA THR A 251 -8.93 -5.90 -11.36
C THR A 251 -7.70 -5.31 -12.05
N LEU A 252 -6.52 -5.92 -11.87
CA LEU A 252 -5.31 -5.56 -12.61
C LEU A 252 -5.44 -5.92 -14.09
N SER A 253 -4.96 -5.01 -14.92
CA SER A 253 -4.89 -5.15 -16.36
C SER A 253 -3.54 -4.62 -16.88
N MET A 254 -3.28 -4.81 -18.18
CA MET A 254 -2.07 -4.30 -18.83
C MET A 254 -1.94 -2.76 -18.76
N THR A 255 -3.03 -2.02 -18.58
CA THR A 255 -2.97 -0.55 -18.45
C THR A 255 -2.44 -0.10 -17.09
N ASP A 256 -2.46 -1.00 -16.10
CA ASP A 256 -1.96 -0.76 -14.74
C ASP A 256 -0.46 -1.07 -14.62
N LEU A 257 0.18 -1.54 -15.69
CA LEU A 257 1.58 -1.91 -15.70
C LEU A 257 2.49 -0.69 -15.51
N LYS A 258 3.28 -0.72 -14.44
CA LYS A 258 4.33 0.27 -14.14
C LYS A 258 5.59 -0.43 -13.63
N ALA A 259 6.15 -1.22 -14.53
CA ALA A 259 7.32 -2.07 -14.32
C ALA A 259 8.57 -1.28 -13.90
N GLU A 260 9.54 -1.97 -13.30
CA GLU A 260 10.84 -1.37 -12.91
C GLU A 260 11.54 -0.68 -14.10
N SER A 261 11.51 -1.29 -15.29
CA SER A 261 12.16 -0.74 -16.49
C SER A 261 11.63 0.63 -16.93
N PHE A 262 10.37 0.97 -16.58
CA PHE A 262 9.78 2.28 -16.88
C PHE A 262 10.58 3.43 -16.25
N TYR A 263 11.21 3.18 -15.10
CA TYR A 263 11.94 4.19 -14.33
C TYR A 263 13.42 4.30 -14.74
N ASN A 264 13.94 3.40 -15.60
CA ASN A 264 15.34 3.40 -16.01
C ASN A 264 15.87 4.77 -16.47
N PRO A 265 15.14 5.55 -17.30
CA PRO A 265 15.60 6.88 -17.73
C PRO A 265 15.69 7.91 -16.60
N GLN A 266 15.10 7.64 -15.44
CA GLN A 266 15.01 8.56 -14.30
C GLN A 266 16.08 8.25 -13.23
N LEU A 267 16.72 7.07 -13.27
CA LEU A 267 17.62 6.61 -12.20
C LEU A 267 18.86 7.50 -12.04
N GLU A 268 19.42 8.01 -13.14
CA GLU A 268 20.51 8.98 -13.08
C GLU A 268 20.08 10.27 -12.37
N GLY A 269 18.87 10.76 -12.66
CA GLY A 269 18.27 11.92 -12.00
C GLY A 269 18.07 11.73 -10.49
N VAL A 270 17.76 10.51 -10.04
CA VAL A 270 17.70 10.17 -8.61
C VAL A 270 19.06 10.35 -7.95
N VAL A 271 20.13 9.82 -8.57
CA VAL A 271 21.50 9.97 -8.05
C VAL A 271 21.90 11.44 -8.01
N THR A 272 21.70 12.18 -9.09
CA THR A 272 22.03 13.62 -9.15
C THR A 272 21.26 14.44 -8.11
N ARG A 273 19.99 14.11 -7.85
CA ARG A 273 19.23 14.80 -6.80
C ARG A 273 19.83 14.55 -5.42
N LEU A 274 20.18 13.30 -5.11
CA LEU A 274 20.80 12.93 -3.83
C LEU A 274 22.21 13.54 -3.63
N GLU A 275 22.97 13.71 -4.71
CA GLU A 275 24.23 14.48 -4.70
C GLU A 275 23.98 15.95 -4.36
N ASN A 276 23.03 16.58 -5.05
CA ASN A 276 22.73 18.00 -4.90
C ASN A 276 22.17 18.36 -3.51
N THR A 277 21.50 17.42 -2.84
CA THR A 277 21.06 17.58 -1.44
C THR A 277 22.16 17.28 -0.42
N GLY A 278 23.32 16.80 -0.85
CA GLY A 278 24.44 16.44 0.02
C GLY A 278 24.21 15.18 0.85
N LEU A 279 23.18 14.38 0.53
CA LEU A 279 22.85 13.15 1.25
C LEU A 279 23.67 11.94 0.78
N LEU A 280 24.16 11.97 -0.47
CA LEU A 280 24.90 10.86 -1.05
C LEU A 280 26.38 10.85 -0.61
N LYS A 281 26.84 9.71 -0.09
CA LYS A 281 28.22 9.50 0.37
C LYS A 281 28.83 8.26 -0.27
N ASP A 282 30.14 8.29 -0.52
CA ASP A 282 30.89 7.10 -0.92
C ASP A 282 31.20 6.22 0.31
N SER A 283 30.93 4.93 0.19
CA SER A 283 31.17 3.91 1.23
C SER A 283 31.55 2.59 0.56
N ASP A 284 32.77 2.13 0.81
CA ASP A 284 33.36 0.93 0.19
C ASP A 284 33.23 0.91 -1.36
N GLY A 285 33.33 2.10 -1.96
CA GLY A 285 33.19 2.34 -3.39
C GLY A 285 31.76 2.29 -3.95
N ALA A 286 30.76 2.02 -3.11
CA ALA A 286 29.36 2.21 -3.44
C ALA A 286 28.88 3.60 -3.02
N ARG A 287 27.78 4.06 -3.61
CA ARG A 287 27.14 5.35 -3.27
C ARG A 287 25.93 5.09 -2.41
N CYS A 288 25.95 5.62 -1.20
CA CYS A 288 24.99 5.30 -0.14
C CYS A 288 24.42 6.56 0.50
N VAL A 289 23.20 6.46 1.02
CA VAL A 289 22.61 7.46 1.92
C VAL A 289 22.58 6.87 3.34
N PHE A 290 22.88 7.72 4.32
CA PHE A 290 22.84 7.37 5.73
C PHE A 290 21.94 8.36 6.45
N LEU A 291 20.91 7.86 7.14
CA LEU A 291 19.99 8.68 7.95
C LEU A 291 20.09 8.21 9.41
N ASP A 292 20.08 9.16 10.34
CA ASP A 292 20.37 8.92 11.75
C ASP A 292 19.37 7.98 12.43
N GLU A 293 18.12 7.91 11.93
CA GLU A 293 17.09 7.02 12.44
C GLU A 293 17.33 5.52 12.13
N PHE A 294 18.22 5.17 11.19
CA PHE A 294 18.50 3.79 10.83
C PHE A 294 19.88 3.36 11.30
N VAL A 295 19.91 2.65 12.44
CA VAL A 295 21.12 2.07 13.02
C VAL A 295 21.03 0.55 13.14
N GLY A 296 22.16 -0.11 12.94
CA GLY A 296 22.34 -1.54 13.10
C GLY A 296 22.32 -1.94 14.58
N LYS A 297 22.37 -3.25 14.83
CA LYS A 297 22.40 -3.80 16.21
C LYS A 297 23.67 -3.44 16.96
N ASP A 298 24.73 -3.16 16.23
CA ASP A 298 26.03 -2.67 16.68
C ASP A 298 26.06 -1.16 16.92
N GLY A 299 24.99 -0.43 16.58
CA GLY A 299 24.91 1.03 16.70
C GLY A 299 25.46 1.78 15.48
N GLU A 300 25.91 1.07 14.44
CA GLU A 300 26.46 1.69 13.23
C GLU A 300 25.33 2.12 12.27
N PRO A 301 25.47 3.24 11.55
CA PRO A 301 24.48 3.67 10.57
C PRO A 301 24.25 2.64 9.46
N LEU A 302 22.99 2.33 9.17
CA LEU A 302 22.62 1.41 8.09
C LEU A 302 22.65 2.13 6.73
N PRO A 303 23.44 1.66 5.75
CA PRO A 303 23.48 2.28 4.44
C PRO A 303 22.23 1.94 3.62
N VAL A 304 21.68 2.95 2.96
CA VAL A 304 20.78 2.78 1.81
C VAL A 304 21.62 2.87 0.55
N ILE A 305 21.93 1.72 -0.07
CA ILE A 305 22.79 1.67 -1.25
C ILE A 305 21.99 2.13 -2.47
N ILE A 306 22.44 3.21 -3.12
CA ILE A 306 21.80 3.84 -4.28
C ILE A 306 22.48 3.43 -5.58
N GLN A 307 23.80 3.25 -5.57
CA GLN A 307 24.56 2.82 -6.74
C GLN A 307 25.75 1.96 -6.31
N LYS A 308 25.94 0.82 -6.98
CA LYS A 308 27.08 -0.07 -6.72
C LYS A 308 28.38 0.51 -7.27
N THR A 309 29.50 -0.10 -6.87
CA THR A 309 30.86 0.17 -7.38
C THR A 309 30.98 0.05 -8.90
N ASP A 310 30.20 -0.85 -9.51
CA ASP A 310 30.14 -1.08 -10.95
C ASP A 310 29.24 -0.07 -11.70
N GLY A 311 28.70 0.93 -11.01
CA GLY A 311 27.76 1.92 -11.54
C GLY A 311 26.33 1.41 -11.66
N GLY A 312 26.05 0.14 -11.36
CA GLY A 312 24.71 -0.44 -11.45
C GLY A 312 23.78 0.06 -10.35
N TYR A 313 22.53 0.31 -10.71
CA TYR A 313 21.46 0.68 -9.79
C TYR A 313 20.86 -0.53 -9.05
N LEU A 314 20.17 -0.27 -7.94
CA LEU A 314 19.47 -1.28 -7.13
C LEU A 314 17.99 -0.91 -6.96
N TYR A 315 17.23 -1.79 -6.29
CA TYR A 315 15.81 -1.58 -5.99
C TYR A 315 15.52 -0.23 -5.32
N ALA A 316 16.36 0.20 -4.38
CA ALA A 316 16.16 1.49 -3.70
C ALA A 316 16.15 2.68 -4.67
N THR A 317 16.98 2.65 -5.72
CA THR A 317 17.03 3.72 -6.74
C THR A 317 15.75 3.74 -7.57
N THR A 318 15.26 2.56 -7.97
CA THR A 318 14.00 2.41 -8.72
C THR A 318 12.81 2.83 -7.87
N ASP A 319 12.76 2.42 -6.60
CA ASP A 319 11.67 2.80 -5.69
C ASP A 319 11.66 4.30 -5.40
N LEU A 320 12.82 4.96 -5.29
CA LEU A 320 12.88 6.42 -5.17
C LEU A 320 12.37 7.12 -6.42
N ALA A 321 12.71 6.63 -7.62
CA ALA A 321 12.12 7.13 -8.87
C ALA A 321 10.60 6.91 -8.92
N ALA A 322 10.12 5.76 -8.44
CA ALA A 322 8.70 5.46 -8.37
C ALA A 322 7.97 6.37 -7.38
N VAL A 323 8.56 6.68 -6.22
CA VAL A 323 8.02 7.68 -5.29
C VAL A 323 7.93 9.05 -5.96
N ASP A 324 9.00 9.50 -6.62
CA ASP A 324 9.04 10.80 -7.32
C ASP A 324 7.94 10.90 -8.38
N TYR A 325 7.77 9.84 -9.19
CA TYR A 325 6.71 9.74 -10.19
C TYR A 325 5.31 9.78 -9.57
N ARG A 326 5.08 9.03 -8.50
CA ARG A 326 3.76 8.98 -7.83
C ARG A 326 3.42 10.31 -7.16
N CYS A 327 4.42 10.99 -6.60
CA CYS A 327 4.26 12.30 -5.98
C CYS A 327 4.04 13.39 -7.03
N HIS A 328 4.97 13.58 -7.95
CA HIS A 328 5.01 14.78 -8.79
C HIS A 328 4.22 14.64 -10.11
N GLU A 329 4.21 13.45 -10.72
CA GLU A 329 3.50 13.22 -11.98
C GLU A 329 2.05 12.79 -11.74
N LEU A 330 1.82 11.81 -10.87
CA LEU A 330 0.48 11.34 -10.56
C LEU A 330 -0.27 12.22 -9.57
N LYS A 331 0.46 13.05 -8.79
CA LYS A 331 -0.11 13.93 -7.76
C LYS A 331 -0.98 13.15 -6.78
N ALA A 332 -0.45 12.02 -6.33
CA ALA A 332 -1.14 11.15 -5.40
C ALA A 332 -1.16 11.78 -4.01
N ASP A 333 -2.32 11.76 -3.35
CA ASP A 333 -2.44 12.13 -1.93
C ASP A 333 -1.95 10.98 -1.04
N ARG A 334 -2.04 9.74 -1.53
CA ARG A 334 -1.58 8.52 -0.83
C ARG A 334 -0.98 7.52 -1.82
N SER A 335 0.10 6.88 -1.43
CA SER A 335 0.69 5.74 -2.14
C SER A 335 0.80 4.54 -1.20
N LEU A 336 0.03 3.50 -1.48
CA LEU A 336 -0.06 2.27 -0.69
C LEU A 336 0.80 1.19 -1.33
N TYR A 337 1.77 0.69 -0.59
CA TYR A 337 2.71 -0.35 -1.02
C TYR A 337 2.32 -1.68 -0.37
N VAL A 338 1.64 -2.55 -1.11
CA VAL A 338 1.14 -3.84 -0.60
C VAL A 338 2.20 -4.91 -0.80
N VAL A 339 3.15 -4.96 0.14
CA VAL A 339 4.37 -5.79 0.02
C VAL A 339 4.64 -6.57 1.30
N ASP A 340 5.28 -7.74 1.17
CA ASP A 340 5.64 -8.63 2.29
C ASP A 340 6.40 -7.89 3.42
N ALA A 341 6.09 -8.23 4.67
CA ALA A 341 6.66 -7.60 5.86
C ALA A 341 8.19 -7.73 5.98
N ARG A 342 8.82 -8.68 5.28
CA ARG A 342 10.29 -8.80 5.23
C ARG A 342 10.96 -7.59 4.55
N GLN A 343 10.22 -6.82 3.75
CA GLN A 343 10.72 -5.60 3.12
C GLN A 343 10.45 -4.32 3.93
N SER A 344 9.96 -4.43 5.18
CA SER A 344 9.58 -3.25 5.96
C SER A 344 10.73 -2.27 6.17
N LEU A 345 11.94 -2.76 6.47
CA LEU A 345 13.11 -1.88 6.66
C LEU A 345 13.46 -1.12 5.38
N HIS A 346 13.39 -1.81 4.23
CA HIS A 346 13.65 -1.20 2.92
C HIS A 346 12.67 -0.05 2.64
N PHE A 347 11.36 -0.27 2.80
CA PHE A 347 10.38 0.81 2.59
C PHE A 347 10.49 1.94 3.60
N GLN A 348 10.80 1.65 4.86
CA GLN A 348 11.07 2.71 5.85
C GLN A 348 12.25 3.58 5.42
N GLN A 349 13.35 2.95 4.97
CA GLN A 349 14.53 3.66 4.46
C GLN A 349 14.21 4.46 3.20
N VAL A 350 13.54 3.87 2.22
CA VAL A 350 13.15 4.56 0.98
C VAL A 350 12.25 5.76 1.27
N PHE A 351 11.23 5.63 2.13
CA PHE A 351 10.33 6.73 2.45
C PHE A 351 11.03 7.88 3.18
N ALA A 352 11.94 7.55 4.09
CA ALA A 352 12.74 8.56 4.79
C ALA A 352 13.71 9.28 3.83
N VAL A 353 14.39 8.55 2.95
CA VAL A 353 15.24 9.15 1.91
C VAL A 353 14.41 9.98 0.94
N ALA A 354 13.22 9.52 0.57
CA ALA A 354 12.30 10.25 -0.30
C ALA A 354 11.90 11.60 0.28
N ALA A 355 11.55 11.64 1.57
CA ALA A 355 11.22 12.88 2.28
C ALA A 355 12.45 13.80 2.41
N ALA A 356 13.59 13.25 2.85
CA ALA A 356 14.82 14.03 3.07
C ALA A 356 15.37 14.66 1.78
N ALA A 357 15.21 13.99 0.65
CA ALA A 357 15.73 14.44 -0.64
C ALA A 357 14.69 15.15 -1.52
N GLY A 358 13.44 15.30 -1.06
CA GLY A 358 12.37 15.94 -1.82
C GLY A 358 11.91 15.14 -3.04
N PHE A 359 11.92 13.80 -2.97
CA PHE A 359 11.19 12.95 -3.91
C PHE A 359 9.71 12.82 -3.54
N SER A 360 9.37 13.05 -2.27
CA SER A 360 8.00 13.22 -1.78
C SER A 360 7.87 14.54 -1.04
N ASP A 361 6.71 15.19 -1.15
CA ASP A 361 6.34 16.36 -0.35
C ASP A 361 5.41 15.99 0.81
N GLU A 362 5.01 16.98 1.62
CA GLU A 362 4.10 16.78 2.75
C GLU A 362 2.65 16.45 2.32
N ALA A 363 2.31 16.60 1.04
CA ALA A 363 0.96 16.35 0.54
C ALA A 363 0.69 14.86 0.29
N ILE A 364 1.73 14.04 0.07
CA ILE A 364 1.60 12.60 -0.13
C ILE A 364 1.89 11.78 1.14
N SER A 365 0.99 10.84 1.46
CA SER A 365 1.27 9.80 2.46
C SER A 365 1.84 8.54 1.80
N LEU A 366 2.99 8.06 2.26
CA LEU A 366 3.60 6.80 1.83
C LEU A 366 3.35 5.72 2.89
N GLU A 367 2.64 4.64 2.51
CA GLU A 367 2.17 3.63 3.47
C GLU A 367 2.61 2.22 3.05
N HIS A 368 3.38 1.54 3.91
CA HIS A 368 3.69 0.12 3.73
C HIS A 368 2.58 -0.76 4.30
N ILE A 369 1.75 -1.30 3.42
CA ILE A 369 0.68 -2.25 3.76
C ILE A 369 1.28 -3.65 3.83
N SER A 370 1.94 -3.93 4.95
CA SER A 370 2.67 -5.18 5.14
C SER A 370 1.77 -6.39 5.36
N TYR A 371 2.21 -7.55 4.89
CA TYR A 371 1.57 -8.84 5.15
C TYR A 371 2.61 -9.93 5.47
N GLY A 372 2.21 -10.95 6.24
CA GLY A 372 3.09 -12.05 6.63
C GLY A 372 3.25 -13.15 5.57
N THR A 373 4.11 -14.12 5.84
CA THR A 373 4.33 -15.30 4.98
C THR A 373 3.10 -16.22 4.96
N MET A 374 2.82 -16.89 3.84
CA MET A 374 1.88 -18.03 3.84
C MET A 374 2.56 -19.26 4.43
N MET A 375 1.91 -19.86 5.42
CA MET A 375 2.35 -21.12 6.05
C MET A 375 1.52 -22.27 5.48
N GLY A 376 2.11 -23.47 5.46
CA GLY A 376 1.48 -24.70 4.98
C GLY A 376 0.55 -25.38 5.99
#